data_AF-A0A954F5W8-F1
#
_entry.id   AF-A0A954F5W8-F1
#
_cell.length_a   1.000
_cell.length_b   1.000
_cell.length_c   1.000
_cell.angle_alpha   90.00
_cell.angle_beta   90.00
_cell.angle_gamma   90.00
#
_symmetry.space_group_name_H-M   'P 1'
#
loop_
_entity.id
_entity.type
_entity.pdbx_description
1 polymer ?
#
loop_
_entity_poly.entity_id
_entity_poly.type
_entity_poly.pdbx_seq_one_letter_code
_entity_poly.pdbx_strand_id
1 'polypeptide(L)'
;MRKLLIFALLLAAGLFALWRMDREGFTFQREPAEPQASTDTEAAAPEAAPPDAVTPANPPLGTQDPNGEEGQNPEGNQSPAFRAQIKGPASFNKYDQETGRRLFSFEAKDTQAIDAEAFQYRFLGVTVRTYDAVSEEQTAVLVSDAAEGTLDISRTGGLTGLANEGLLSMENVTVDVLQGHPLAPLKLTGEKIDVRIALGQFQSSGQSPVELIGQGIAAKGWALDMDRASGHVHFLGGGEFDFTLEDGSRAHFVTEKGTPLRLNRVETAGATQFTAHVDGGGTLTLEGDDPWTLEARGLSVLASRVGQDSLQIDRVDTSGTIRAQRGSNVFSGSGAKLVRLADMDGLDLSIQDNPKAAISFEDSTGQARTV
;
A
#
# COMPACT_ATOMS: atom_id res chain seq x y z
N MET A 1 13.88 -43.02 -14.27
CA MET A 1 12.75 -43.84 -13.77
C MET A 1 12.29 -43.48 -12.35
N ARG A 2 13.16 -43.35 -11.34
CA ARG A 2 12.74 -43.02 -9.94
C ARG A 2 11.89 -41.74 -9.81
N LYS A 3 12.24 -40.66 -10.52
CA LYS A 3 11.48 -39.39 -10.48
C LYS A 3 10.05 -39.51 -11.03
N LEU A 4 9.85 -40.37 -12.03
CA LEU A 4 8.55 -40.61 -12.67
C LEU A 4 7.61 -41.42 -11.76
N LEU A 5 8.19 -42.30 -10.93
CA LEU A 5 7.46 -43.12 -9.96
C LEU A 5 6.98 -42.28 -8.76
N ILE A 6 7.78 -41.30 -8.31
CA ILE A 6 7.38 -40.36 -7.25
C ILE A 6 6.24 -39.44 -7.74
N PHE A 7 6.34 -38.93 -8.97
CA PHE A 7 5.29 -38.08 -9.55
C PHE A 7 3.95 -38.83 -9.67
N ALA A 8 3.97 -40.07 -10.15
CA ALA A 8 2.77 -40.91 -10.23
C ALA A 8 2.14 -41.16 -8.85
N LEU A 9 2.96 -41.31 -7.79
CA LEU A 9 2.49 -41.54 -6.43
C LEU A 9 1.82 -40.29 -5.81
N LEU A 10 2.40 -39.10 -6.04
CA LEU A 10 1.81 -37.83 -5.59
C LEU A 10 0.50 -37.52 -6.32
N LEU A 11 0.44 -37.79 -7.62
CA LEU A 11 -0.75 -37.57 -8.43
C LEU A 11 -1.90 -38.51 -8.03
N ALA A 12 -1.59 -39.77 -7.70
CA ALA A 12 -2.57 -40.73 -7.18
C ALA A 12 -3.10 -40.33 -5.78
N ALA A 13 -2.23 -39.82 -4.90
CA ALA A 13 -2.63 -39.35 -3.58
C ALA A 13 -3.55 -38.11 -3.65
N GLY A 14 -3.24 -37.16 -4.53
CA GLY A 14 -4.08 -35.97 -4.75
C GLY A 14 -5.46 -36.31 -5.30
N LEU A 15 -5.53 -37.21 -6.29
CA LEU A 15 -6.81 -37.68 -6.85
C LEU A 15 -7.65 -38.44 -5.81
N PHE A 16 -7.03 -39.20 -4.91
CA PHE A 16 -7.74 -39.90 -3.84
C PHE A 16 -8.34 -38.94 -2.79
N ALA A 17 -7.63 -37.86 -2.45
CA ALA A 17 -8.13 -36.83 -1.53
C ALA A 17 -9.34 -36.08 -2.11
N LEU A 18 -9.27 -35.70 -3.40
CA LEU A 18 -10.38 -35.06 -4.12
C LEU A 18 -11.61 -35.97 -4.22
N TRP A 19 -11.41 -37.25 -4.55
CA TRP A 19 -12.50 -38.23 -4.60
C TRP A 19 -13.14 -38.45 -3.22
N ARG A 20 -12.36 -38.39 -2.14
CA ARG A 20 -12.88 -38.53 -0.78
C ARG A 20 -13.72 -37.32 -0.35
N MET A 21 -13.29 -36.11 -0.70
CA MET A 21 -14.03 -34.87 -0.39
C MET A 21 -15.38 -34.79 -1.11
N ASP A 22 -15.47 -35.32 -2.34
CA ASP A 22 -16.73 -35.37 -3.09
C ASP A 22 -17.73 -36.39 -2.52
N ARG A 23 -17.23 -37.45 -1.86
CA ARG A 23 -18.05 -38.54 -1.32
C ARG A 23 -18.52 -38.29 0.11
N GLU A 24 -17.76 -37.56 0.91
CA GLU A 24 -18.09 -37.15 2.27
C GLU A 24 -18.69 -35.74 2.23
N GLY A 25 -19.94 -35.62 1.76
CA GLY A 25 -20.65 -34.35 1.66
C GLY A 25 -20.59 -33.55 2.96
N PHE A 26 -19.77 -32.50 2.97
CA PHE A 26 -19.58 -31.62 4.12
C PHE A 26 -20.80 -30.71 4.29
N THR A 27 -21.73 -31.10 5.15
CA THR A 27 -22.79 -30.20 5.63
C THR A 27 -22.25 -29.38 6.80
N PHE A 28 -22.05 -28.08 6.60
CA PHE A 28 -21.85 -27.12 7.69
C PHE A 28 -23.14 -27.04 8.53
N GLN A 29 -23.17 -27.73 9.66
CA GLN A 29 -24.16 -27.48 10.71
C GLN A 29 -23.80 -26.16 11.41
N ARG A 30 -24.57 -25.12 11.09
CA ARG A 30 -24.55 -23.84 11.79
C ARG A 30 -25.41 -23.99 13.04
N GLU A 31 -24.76 -24.13 14.19
CA GLU A 31 -25.41 -24.17 15.50
C GLU A 31 -25.93 -22.75 15.82
N PRO A 32 -27.24 -22.56 16.11
CA PRO A 32 -27.76 -21.25 16.50
C PRO A 32 -27.46 -20.99 17.97
N ALA A 33 -26.89 -19.83 18.25
CA ALA A 33 -26.62 -19.37 19.62
C ALA A 33 -27.93 -19.11 20.37
N GLU A 34 -28.15 -19.83 21.48
CA GLU A 34 -29.16 -19.48 22.47
C GLU A 34 -28.71 -18.29 23.35
N PRO A 35 -29.62 -17.40 23.75
CA PRO A 35 -29.32 -16.27 24.61
C PRO A 35 -29.37 -16.68 26.09
N GLN A 36 -28.29 -16.49 26.84
CA GLN A 36 -28.32 -16.63 28.30
C GLN A 36 -28.76 -15.33 28.97
N ALA A 37 -29.85 -15.46 29.73
CA ALA A 37 -30.42 -14.47 30.59
C ALA A 37 -29.59 -14.25 31.87
N SER A 38 -29.73 -13.03 32.38
CA SER A 38 -29.28 -12.48 33.65
C SER A 38 -29.60 -13.34 34.88
N THR A 39 -28.64 -13.41 35.80
CA THR A 39 -28.88 -13.75 37.22
C THR A 39 -28.35 -12.64 38.11
N ASP A 40 -29.28 -12.03 38.82
CA ASP A 40 -29.06 -11.24 40.04
C ASP A 40 -28.42 -12.13 41.12
N THR A 41 -27.42 -11.60 41.83
CA THR A 41 -27.10 -12.06 43.20
C THR A 41 -26.47 -10.91 43.98
N GLU A 42 -27.35 -10.28 44.76
CA GLU A 42 -27.20 -9.78 46.13
C GLU A 42 -25.86 -10.08 46.85
N ALA A 43 -25.16 -9.01 47.27
CA ALA A 43 -24.20 -9.07 48.38
C ALA A 43 -24.07 -7.69 49.05
N ALA A 44 -24.09 -7.73 50.38
CA ALA A 44 -24.28 -6.62 51.32
C ALA A 44 -23.10 -5.63 51.42
N ALA A 45 -23.44 -4.46 51.98
CA ALA A 45 -22.58 -3.33 52.33
C ALA A 45 -21.44 -3.69 53.32
N PRO A 46 -20.43 -2.80 53.41
CA PRO A 46 -20.25 -2.16 54.71
C PRO A 46 -20.12 -0.63 54.67
N GLU A 47 -20.54 -0.09 55.79
CA GLU A 47 -20.61 1.29 56.26
C GLU A 47 -19.23 1.93 56.48
N ALA A 48 -19.03 3.14 55.93
CA ALA A 48 -18.08 4.14 56.44
C ALA A 48 -18.42 5.54 55.88
N ALA A 49 -18.81 6.46 56.76
CA ALA A 49 -18.83 7.92 56.53
C ALA A 49 -17.49 8.52 57.06
N PRO A 50 -17.20 9.85 57.01
CA PRO A 50 -17.79 11.04 56.32
C PRO A 50 -16.64 11.84 55.59
N PRO A 51 -16.62 13.18 55.32
CA PRO A 51 -17.60 14.27 55.56
C PRO A 51 -17.84 15.29 54.43
N ASP A 52 -18.89 16.09 54.64
CA ASP A 52 -19.14 17.48 54.23
C ASP A 52 -18.79 17.92 52.79
N ALA A 53 -19.82 17.95 51.93
CA ALA A 53 -19.81 18.76 50.71
C ALA A 53 -21.00 19.75 50.73
N VAL A 54 -20.59 21.01 50.89
CA VAL A 54 -21.30 22.28 50.74
C VAL A 54 -22.34 22.27 49.62
N THR A 55 -23.58 22.64 49.97
CA THR A 55 -24.65 23.01 49.05
C THR A 55 -24.33 24.31 48.31
N PRO A 56 -24.31 24.36 46.96
CA PRO A 56 -24.41 25.62 46.24
C PRO A 56 -25.87 25.98 46.03
N ALA A 57 -26.19 27.20 46.41
CA ALA A 57 -27.49 27.84 46.32
C ALA A 57 -28.05 27.92 44.89
N ASN A 58 -29.36 27.70 44.77
CA ASN A 58 -30.18 28.14 43.64
C ASN A 58 -30.15 29.68 43.52
N PRO A 59 -29.98 30.25 42.32
CA PRO A 59 -30.44 31.61 42.04
C PRO A 59 -31.94 31.64 41.70
N PRO A 60 -32.60 32.80 41.85
CA PRO A 60 -34.03 32.89 42.16
C PRO A 60 -34.97 32.76 40.97
N LEU A 61 -36.18 32.31 41.30
CA LEU A 61 -37.40 32.40 40.50
C LEU A 61 -37.57 33.83 39.92
N GLY A 62 -37.56 33.91 38.58
CA GLY A 62 -38.13 35.01 37.81
C GLY A 62 -39.56 34.66 37.38
N THR A 63 -40.46 35.56 37.69
CA THR A 63 -41.91 35.62 37.40
C THR A 63 -42.39 35.03 36.08
N GLN A 64 -43.41 34.17 36.17
CA GLN A 64 -44.36 33.87 35.11
C GLN A 64 -45.15 35.13 34.74
N ASP A 65 -45.28 35.39 33.43
CA ASP A 65 -46.34 36.21 32.84
C ASP A 65 -47.13 35.29 31.89
N PRO A 66 -48.47 35.14 32.02
CA PRO A 66 -49.28 34.29 31.16
C PRO A 66 -49.93 35.09 30.01
N ASN A 67 -50.09 34.43 28.86
CA ASN A 67 -50.57 34.91 27.55
C ASN A 67 -49.42 35.43 26.67
N GLY A 68 -49.04 34.82 25.54
CA GLY A 68 -49.75 33.92 24.64
C GLY A 68 -49.70 34.55 23.25
N GLU A 69 -48.83 34.07 22.38
CA GLU A 69 -48.95 34.23 20.92
C GLU A 69 -48.06 33.21 20.20
N GLU A 70 -48.69 32.44 19.32
CA GLU A 70 -48.10 31.45 18.43
C GLU A 70 -47.07 32.11 17.50
N GLY A 71 -45.83 31.64 17.57
CA GLY A 71 -44.75 32.13 16.73
C GLY A 71 -43.74 31.03 16.44
N GLN A 72 -43.92 30.41 15.27
CA GLN A 72 -42.87 29.83 14.42
C GLN A 72 -41.80 28.98 15.14
N ASN A 73 -41.97 27.66 15.02
CA ASN A 73 -40.93 26.66 15.21
C ASN A 73 -39.68 27.05 14.39
N PRO A 74 -38.57 27.49 15.01
CA PRO A 74 -37.33 27.64 14.28
C PRO A 74 -36.73 26.26 14.11
N GLU A 75 -36.43 25.97 12.86
CA GLU A 75 -35.56 24.92 12.39
C GLU A 75 -34.40 24.63 13.35
N GLY A 76 -34.13 23.33 13.54
CA GLY A 76 -32.80 22.85 13.88
C GLY A 76 -32.19 23.44 15.14
N ASN A 77 -32.51 22.86 16.30
CA ASN A 77 -31.62 22.91 17.46
C ASN A 77 -30.36 22.07 17.14
N GLN A 78 -29.55 22.53 16.18
CA GLN A 78 -28.15 22.14 16.06
C GLN A 78 -27.50 22.66 17.34
N SER A 79 -27.43 21.83 18.37
CA SER A 79 -26.68 22.19 19.57
C SER A 79 -25.28 22.61 19.14
N PRO A 80 -24.68 23.63 19.77
CA PRO A 80 -23.43 24.22 19.30
C PRO A 80 -22.39 23.11 19.11
N ALA A 81 -21.74 23.06 17.95
CA ALA A 81 -20.57 22.21 17.74
C ALA A 81 -19.59 22.49 18.89
N PHE A 82 -19.34 21.48 19.71
CA PHE A 82 -18.37 21.60 20.79
C PHE A 82 -17.00 21.81 20.15
N ARG A 83 -16.39 22.97 20.36
CA ARG A 83 -15.09 23.33 19.80
C ARG A 83 -14.04 23.09 20.88
N ALA A 84 -13.18 22.11 20.67
CA ALA A 84 -12.08 21.83 21.58
C ALA A 84 -10.76 22.26 20.91
N GLN A 85 -10.12 23.32 21.41
CA GLN A 85 -8.74 23.61 21.01
C GLN A 85 -7.81 22.70 21.78
N ILE A 86 -7.23 21.73 21.08
CA ILE A 86 -6.30 20.77 21.65
C ILE A 86 -4.90 21.28 21.42
N LYS A 87 -4.12 21.31 22.50
CA LYS A 87 -2.70 21.66 22.48
C LYS A 87 -1.89 20.66 23.28
N GLY A 88 -0.70 20.31 22.80
CA GLY A 88 0.20 19.37 23.47
C GLY A 88 0.16 17.96 22.85
N PRO A 89 0.76 16.98 23.53
CA PRO A 89 0.83 15.61 23.02
C PRO A 89 -0.57 15.01 22.85
N ALA A 90 -0.74 14.22 21.80
CA ALA A 90 -1.97 13.52 21.51
C ALA A 90 -1.70 12.05 21.21
N SER A 91 -2.57 11.17 21.71
CA SER A 91 -2.56 9.76 21.36
C SER A 91 -3.99 9.22 21.38
N PHE A 92 -4.31 8.39 20.40
CA PHE A 92 -5.57 7.65 20.37
C PHE A 92 -5.43 6.37 19.55
N ASN A 93 -6.38 5.47 19.73
CA ASN A 93 -6.51 4.25 18.93
C ASN A 93 -7.84 4.28 18.19
N LYS A 94 -7.83 3.81 16.94
CA LYS A 94 -9.06 3.53 16.18
C LYS A 94 -9.32 2.03 16.25
N TYR A 95 -10.56 1.70 16.56
CA TYR A 95 -11.06 0.34 16.56
C TYR A 95 -12.14 0.18 15.50
N ASP A 96 -12.23 -1.04 14.97
CA ASP A 96 -13.36 -1.52 14.21
C ASP A 96 -14.57 -1.66 15.16
N GLN A 97 -15.72 -1.08 14.79
CA GLN A 97 -16.87 -1.01 15.68
C GLN A 97 -17.60 -2.35 15.83
N GLU A 98 -17.52 -3.22 14.82
CA GLU A 98 -18.23 -4.50 14.81
C GLU A 98 -17.43 -5.57 15.56
N THR A 99 -16.12 -5.61 15.32
CA THR A 99 -15.22 -6.62 15.86
C THR A 99 -14.49 -6.17 17.12
N GLY A 100 -14.49 -4.86 17.42
CA GLY A 100 -13.76 -4.26 18.54
C GLY A 100 -12.24 -4.25 18.35
N ARG A 101 -11.74 -4.62 17.17
CA ARG A 101 -10.31 -4.84 16.92
C ARG A 101 -9.60 -3.55 16.55
N ARG A 102 -8.34 -3.43 16.96
CA ARG A 102 -7.56 -2.23 16.70
C ARG A 102 -7.19 -2.15 15.21
N LEU A 103 -7.54 -1.06 14.56
CA LEU A 103 -7.19 -0.77 13.17
C LEU A 103 -5.88 0.00 13.08
N PHE A 104 -5.75 1.06 13.88
CA PHE A 104 -4.52 1.83 13.97
C PHE A 104 -4.37 2.55 15.30
N SER A 105 -3.13 2.88 15.65
CA SER A 105 -2.77 3.81 16.72
C SER A 105 -2.13 5.05 16.12
N PHE A 106 -2.39 6.20 16.75
CA PHE A 106 -1.82 7.49 16.38
C PHE A 106 -1.18 8.12 17.61
N GLU A 107 0.00 8.69 17.42
CA GLU A 107 0.75 9.43 18.43
C GLU A 107 1.36 10.69 17.79
N ALA A 108 1.25 11.82 18.49
CA ALA A 108 1.92 13.07 18.15
C ALA A 108 2.54 13.68 19.41
N LYS A 109 3.76 14.21 19.30
CA LYS A 109 4.47 14.87 20.41
C LYS A 109 3.86 16.21 20.77
N ASP A 110 3.33 16.91 19.77
CA ASP A 110 2.59 18.15 19.95
C ASP A 110 1.49 18.26 18.90
N THR A 111 0.41 18.94 19.25
CA THR A 111 -0.79 19.13 18.43
C THR A 111 -1.20 20.58 18.56
N GLN A 112 -1.54 21.22 17.44
CA GLN A 112 -1.91 22.63 17.42
C GLN A 112 -3.03 22.83 16.39
N ALA A 113 -4.15 23.45 16.79
CA ALA A 113 -5.17 23.86 15.85
C ALA A 113 -4.59 24.93 14.90
N ILE A 114 -4.83 24.79 13.59
CA ILE A 114 -4.35 25.73 12.57
C ILE A 114 -5.47 26.57 11.97
N ASP A 115 -6.73 26.22 12.20
CA ASP A 115 -7.90 27.00 11.83
C ASP A 115 -8.59 27.62 13.05
N ALA A 116 -9.31 28.71 12.83
CA ALA A 116 -10.09 29.37 13.89
C ALA A 116 -11.26 28.51 14.38
N GLU A 117 -11.70 27.55 13.56
CA GLU A 117 -12.79 26.64 13.84
C GLU A 117 -12.36 25.40 14.66
N ALA A 118 -11.04 25.16 14.77
CA ALA A 118 -10.43 24.02 15.46
C ALA A 118 -10.86 22.65 14.92
N PHE A 119 -10.96 22.53 13.59
CA PHE A 119 -11.15 21.23 12.92
C PHE A 119 -9.86 20.73 12.29
N GLN A 120 -9.01 21.64 11.83
CA GLN A 120 -7.72 21.33 11.26
C GLN A 120 -6.61 21.49 12.30
N TYR A 121 -5.74 20.49 12.34
CA TYR A 121 -4.64 20.43 13.27
C TYR A 121 -3.33 20.14 12.56
N ARG A 122 -2.28 20.78 13.05
CA ARG A 122 -0.90 20.42 12.80
C ARG A 122 -0.41 19.56 13.96
N PHE A 123 0.19 18.43 13.62
CA PHE A 123 0.76 17.45 14.53
C PHE A 123 2.27 17.42 14.32
N LEU A 124 3.06 17.41 15.39
CA LEU A 124 4.52 17.34 15.33
C LEU A 124 5.02 16.02 15.91
N GLY A 125 6.03 15.43 15.27
CA GLY A 125 6.62 14.15 15.68
C GLY A 125 5.59 13.03 15.65
N VAL A 126 5.02 12.77 14.50
CA VAL A 126 3.90 11.85 14.29
C VAL A 126 4.41 10.41 14.16
N THR A 127 3.74 9.49 14.83
CA THR A 127 3.88 8.05 14.63
C THR A 127 2.51 7.42 14.47
N VAL A 128 2.30 6.69 13.38
CA VAL A 128 1.09 5.90 13.14
C VAL A 128 1.47 4.44 13.00
N ARG A 129 0.72 3.56 13.65
CA ARG A 129 0.89 2.11 13.52
C ARG A 129 -0.41 1.52 13.03
N THR A 130 -0.36 0.73 11.97
CA THR A 130 -1.53 0.01 11.45
C THR A 130 -1.44 -1.46 11.81
N TYR A 131 -2.58 -2.10 12.00
CA TYR A 131 -2.68 -3.48 12.46
C TYR A 131 -3.54 -4.31 11.51
N ASP A 132 -3.25 -5.60 11.43
CA ASP A 132 -4.11 -6.54 10.74
C ASP A 132 -5.37 -6.77 11.56
N ALA A 133 -6.54 -6.65 10.93
CA ALA A 133 -7.81 -6.81 11.62
C ALA A 133 -8.05 -8.25 12.08
N VAL A 134 -7.30 -9.26 11.58
CA VAL A 134 -7.48 -10.67 11.95
C VAL A 134 -6.45 -11.13 12.99
N SER A 135 -5.17 -10.84 12.79
CA SER A 135 -4.09 -11.27 13.68
C SER A 135 -3.74 -10.25 14.76
N GLU A 136 -4.21 -8.99 14.64
CA GLU A 136 -3.78 -7.84 15.45
C GLU A 136 -2.29 -7.53 15.39
N GLU A 137 -1.56 -8.18 14.47
CA GLU A 137 -0.15 -7.91 14.25
C GLU A 137 0.04 -6.57 13.53
N GLN A 138 1.16 -5.90 13.80
CA GLN A 138 1.48 -4.65 13.14
C GLN A 138 1.77 -4.88 11.65
N THR A 139 1.10 -4.13 10.79
CA THR A 139 1.24 -4.25 9.32
C THR A 139 2.08 -3.13 8.72
N ALA A 140 2.06 -1.92 9.29
CA ALA A 140 2.93 -0.84 8.89
C ALA A 140 3.19 0.18 10.02
N VAL A 141 4.30 0.90 9.92
CA VAL A 141 4.67 2.03 10.76
C VAL A 141 4.91 3.24 9.89
N LEU A 142 4.27 4.36 10.20
CA LEU A 142 4.48 5.64 9.52
C LEU A 142 5.07 6.61 10.53
N VAL A 143 6.14 7.29 10.15
CA VAL A 143 6.82 8.29 10.95
C VAL A 143 6.96 9.56 10.12
N SER A 144 6.72 10.71 10.74
CA SER A 144 6.83 12.01 10.10
C SER A 144 7.17 13.10 11.11
N ASP A 145 7.92 14.11 10.66
CA ASP A 145 8.27 15.26 11.48
C ASP A 145 7.05 16.13 11.78
N ALA A 146 6.15 16.27 10.80
CA ALA A 146 4.95 17.07 10.90
C ALA A 146 3.84 16.50 10.01
N ALA A 147 2.60 16.53 10.47
CA ALA A 147 1.45 16.21 9.65
C ALA A 147 0.33 17.22 9.85
N GLU A 148 -0.50 17.40 8.83
CA GLU A 148 -1.73 18.19 8.89
C GLU A 148 -2.93 17.28 8.62
N GLY A 149 -3.98 17.44 9.41
CA GLY A 149 -5.17 16.59 9.30
C GLY A 149 -6.37 17.16 10.04
N THR A 150 -7.50 16.49 9.89
CA THR A 150 -8.77 16.88 10.53
C THR A 150 -9.11 15.91 11.65
N LEU A 151 -9.40 16.44 12.85
CA LEU A 151 -9.89 15.63 13.96
C LEU A 151 -11.42 15.62 13.96
N ASP A 152 -12.01 14.45 14.20
CA ASP A 152 -13.43 14.32 14.50
C ASP A 152 -13.60 14.27 16.03
N ILE A 153 -14.47 15.11 16.59
CA ILE A 153 -14.65 15.25 18.04
C ILE A 153 -16.11 14.99 18.39
N SER A 154 -16.41 13.79 18.90
CA SER A 154 -17.75 13.38 19.29
C SER A 154 -18.11 13.87 20.68
N ARG A 155 -19.41 14.11 20.87
CA ARG A 155 -19.96 14.77 22.06
C ARG A 155 -20.10 13.86 23.28
N THR A 156 -19.93 12.55 23.15
CA THR A 156 -20.32 11.57 24.18
C THR A 156 -19.16 10.80 24.82
N GLY A 157 -17.89 11.09 24.51
CA GLY A 157 -16.78 10.31 25.10
C GLY A 157 -15.34 10.81 24.92
N GLY A 158 -15.11 12.03 24.45
CA GLY A 158 -13.76 12.54 24.14
C GLY A 158 -13.38 12.40 22.66
N LEU A 159 -12.13 12.78 22.33
CA LEU A 159 -11.54 12.76 20.98
C LEU A 159 -11.96 11.53 20.16
N THR A 160 -12.60 11.73 19.01
CA THR A 160 -12.95 10.65 18.08
C THR A 160 -12.06 10.64 16.85
N GLY A 161 -10.76 10.55 17.08
CA GLY A 161 -9.78 10.19 16.05
C GLY A 161 -9.72 11.13 14.84
N LEU A 162 -9.15 10.63 13.76
CA LEU A 162 -8.98 11.37 12.51
C LEU A 162 -10.22 11.20 11.61
N ALA A 163 -10.67 12.32 11.03
CA ALA A 163 -11.75 12.35 10.06
C ALA A 163 -11.28 11.84 8.68
N ASN A 164 -12.23 11.74 7.72
CA ASN A 164 -11.96 11.45 6.31
C ASN A 164 -11.03 10.23 6.11
N GLU A 165 -11.36 9.10 6.74
CA GLU A 165 -10.59 7.85 6.64
C GLU A 165 -9.16 7.95 7.16
N GLY A 166 -8.90 8.92 8.04
CA GLY A 166 -7.56 9.18 8.56
C GLY A 166 -6.67 9.89 7.56
N LEU A 167 -7.22 10.82 6.78
CA LEU A 167 -6.43 11.62 5.84
C LEU A 167 -5.44 12.53 6.59
N LEU A 168 -4.15 12.34 6.32
CA LEU A 168 -3.04 13.16 6.83
C LEU A 168 -2.15 13.61 5.67
N SER A 169 -1.82 14.89 5.61
CA SER A 169 -0.72 15.39 4.76
C SER A 169 0.56 15.41 5.60
N MET A 170 1.48 14.50 5.34
CA MET A 170 2.66 14.26 6.17
C MET A 170 3.93 14.80 5.51
N GLU A 171 4.83 15.39 6.29
CA GLU A 171 6.12 15.97 5.90
C GLU A 171 7.29 15.07 6.36
N ASN A 172 8.35 14.92 5.55
CA ASN A 172 9.53 14.09 5.82
C ASN A 172 9.16 12.67 6.28
N VAL A 173 8.43 11.98 5.42
CA VAL A 173 7.74 10.74 5.76
C VAL A 173 8.65 9.55 5.58
N THR A 174 8.61 8.64 6.54
CA THR A 174 9.08 7.25 6.39
C THR A 174 7.92 6.32 6.68
N VAL A 175 7.63 5.40 5.77
CA VAL A 175 6.65 4.33 5.97
C VAL A 175 7.33 2.99 5.82
N ASP A 176 7.31 2.18 6.87
CA ASP A 176 7.78 0.80 6.86
C ASP A 176 6.55 -0.12 6.81
N VAL A 177 6.27 -0.70 5.65
CA VAL A 177 5.25 -1.74 5.47
C VAL A 177 5.88 -3.09 5.76
N LEU A 178 5.43 -3.73 6.83
CA LEU A 178 6.02 -4.98 7.35
C LEU A 178 5.40 -6.21 6.70
N GLN A 179 4.10 -6.14 6.40
CA GLN A 179 3.33 -7.23 5.80
C GLN A 179 2.08 -6.71 5.08
N GLY A 180 1.35 -7.60 4.41
CA GLY A 180 0.11 -7.28 3.69
C GLY A 180 0.29 -6.65 2.31
N HIS A 181 1.50 -6.16 1.99
CA HIS A 181 1.85 -5.72 0.64
C HIS A 181 2.68 -6.80 -0.07
N PRO A 182 2.52 -7.00 -1.40
CA PRO A 182 3.30 -7.99 -2.14
C PRO A 182 4.81 -7.74 -2.12
N LEU A 183 5.23 -6.48 -2.02
CA LEU A 183 6.65 -6.09 -1.89
C LEU A 183 7.13 -6.04 -0.43
N ALA A 184 6.29 -6.38 0.55
CA ALA A 184 6.68 -6.33 1.94
C ALA A 184 7.80 -7.34 2.26
N PRO A 185 8.74 -7.00 3.17
CA PRO A 185 8.93 -5.69 3.77
C PRO A 185 9.30 -4.61 2.75
N LEU A 186 8.64 -3.46 2.84
CA LEU A 186 8.75 -2.34 1.91
C LEU A 186 8.90 -1.04 2.71
N LYS A 187 9.94 -0.27 2.42
CA LYS A 187 10.15 1.07 2.95
C LYS A 187 9.83 2.12 1.89
N LEU A 188 9.03 3.11 2.25
CA LEU A 188 8.69 4.28 1.45
C LEU A 188 9.22 5.52 2.16
N THR A 189 9.89 6.40 1.43
CA THR A 189 10.33 7.70 1.93
C THR A 189 9.97 8.82 0.97
N GLY A 190 9.61 9.98 1.50
CA GLY A 190 9.27 11.14 0.67
C GLY A 190 9.13 12.41 1.50
N GLU A 191 9.31 13.56 0.83
CA GLU A 191 9.21 14.87 1.47
C GLU A 191 7.79 15.21 1.89
N LYS A 192 6.81 14.91 1.02
CA LYS A 192 5.39 15.17 1.27
C LYS A 192 4.53 14.04 0.75
N ILE A 193 3.80 13.37 1.63
CA ILE A 193 2.91 12.25 1.30
C ILE A 193 1.57 12.46 2.00
N ASP A 194 0.51 12.45 1.20
CA ASP A 194 -0.86 12.38 1.69
C ASP A 194 -1.22 10.90 1.92
N VAL A 195 -1.70 10.59 3.12
CA VAL A 195 -1.98 9.23 3.58
C VAL A 195 -3.43 9.10 3.98
N ARG A 196 -4.12 8.08 3.46
CA ARG A 196 -5.43 7.63 3.99
C ARG A 196 -5.21 6.36 4.79
N ILE A 197 -5.03 6.51 6.10
CA ILE A 197 -4.58 5.42 6.98
C ILE A 197 -5.52 4.21 6.90
N ALA A 198 -6.84 4.45 6.93
CA ALA A 198 -7.82 3.36 6.91
C ALA A 198 -7.84 2.58 5.59
N LEU A 199 -7.52 3.25 4.47
CA LEU A 199 -7.45 2.63 3.14
C LEU A 199 -6.08 2.06 2.81
N GLY A 200 -5.03 2.46 3.54
CA GLY A 200 -3.65 2.10 3.21
C GLY A 200 -3.18 2.70 1.88
N GLN A 201 -3.64 3.91 1.58
CA GLN A 201 -3.29 4.65 0.36
C GLN A 201 -2.29 5.75 0.65
N PHE A 202 -1.30 5.89 -0.24
CA PHE A 202 -0.21 6.86 -0.16
C PHE A 202 -0.11 7.60 -1.48
N GLN A 203 -0.19 8.93 -1.43
CA GLN A 203 -0.12 9.77 -2.61
C GLN A 203 0.91 10.87 -2.40
N SER A 204 1.72 11.15 -3.41
CA SER A 204 2.61 12.31 -3.40
C SER A 204 2.22 13.31 -4.48
N SER A 205 2.41 14.59 -4.20
CA SER A 205 2.19 15.63 -5.21
C SER A 205 3.26 15.54 -6.30
N GLY A 206 2.94 15.96 -7.52
CA GLY A 206 3.73 15.59 -8.70
C GLY A 206 5.14 16.16 -8.83
N GLN A 207 5.62 16.95 -7.87
CA GLN A 207 7.01 17.43 -7.84
C GLN A 207 7.82 16.83 -6.69
N SER A 208 7.19 16.18 -5.70
CA SER A 208 7.89 15.63 -4.55
C SER A 208 8.46 14.25 -4.90
N PRO A 209 9.79 14.08 -4.87
CA PRO A 209 10.40 12.78 -5.12
C PRO A 209 10.03 11.80 -4.01
N VAL A 210 9.84 10.55 -4.42
CA VAL A 210 9.55 9.43 -3.54
C VAL A 210 10.52 8.31 -3.85
N GLU A 211 11.03 7.67 -2.80
CA GLU A 211 11.86 6.47 -2.90
C GLU A 211 11.15 5.29 -2.21
N LEU A 212 11.20 4.13 -2.86
CA LEU A 212 10.70 2.85 -2.39
C LEU A 212 11.85 1.84 -2.36
N ILE A 213 11.95 1.06 -1.28
CA ILE A 213 12.93 -0.02 -1.13
C ILE A 213 12.19 -1.23 -0.57
N GLY A 214 12.04 -2.27 -1.39
CA GLY A 214 11.45 -3.54 -1.00
C GLY A 214 12.36 -4.72 -1.30
N GLN A 215 11.81 -5.92 -1.21
CA GLN A 215 12.53 -7.17 -1.49
C GLN A 215 12.91 -7.30 -2.97
N GLY A 216 14.19 -7.08 -3.28
CA GLY A 216 14.76 -7.17 -4.62
C GLY A 216 14.36 -6.05 -5.57
N ILE A 217 13.68 -5.01 -5.07
CA ILE A 217 13.22 -3.85 -5.85
C ILE A 217 13.55 -2.57 -5.10
N ALA A 218 14.24 -1.65 -5.74
CA ALA A 218 14.24 -0.24 -5.38
C ALA A 218 13.52 0.57 -6.46
N ALA A 219 12.91 1.68 -6.08
CA ALA A 219 12.24 2.57 -7.02
C ALA A 219 12.38 4.01 -6.60
N LYS A 220 12.45 4.91 -7.58
CA LYS A 220 12.39 6.35 -7.37
C LYS A 220 11.47 6.96 -8.40
N GLY A 221 10.70 7.97 -8.01
CA GLY A 221 9.84 8.67 -8.96
C GLY A 221 9.09 9.84 -8.37
N TRP A 222 8.14 10.34 -9.14
CA TRP A 222 7.31 11.49 -8.80
C TRP A 222 5.84 11.17 -8.95
N ALA A 223 4.99 11.94 -8.24
CA ALA A 223 3.55 11.75 -8.25
C ALA A 223 3.16 10.30 -7.90
N LEU A 224 3.58 9.84 -6.73
CA LEU A 224 3.27 8.51 -6.24
C LEU A 224 1.75 8.37 -6.12
N ASP A 225 1.23 7.24 -6.59
CA ASP A 225 -0.06 6.69 -6.20
C ASP A 225 0.17 5.23 -5.82
N MET A 226 0.00 4.90 -4.54
CA MET A 226 0.24 3.56 -4.01
C MET A 226 -0.93 3.12 -3.16
N ASP A 227 -1.37 1.88 -3.39
CA ASP A 227 -2.43 1.25 -2.62
C ASP A 227 -1.92 -0.08 -2.05
N ARG A 228 -1.89 -0.17 -0.72
CA ARG A 228 -1.31 -1.30 -0.02
C ARG A 228 -2.08 -2.60 -0.27
N ALA A 229 -3.41 -2.52 -0.30
CA ALA A 229 -4.28 -3.69 -0.35
C ALA A 229 -4.24 -4.38 -1.72
N SER A 230 -4.25 -3.60 -2.80
CA SER A 230 -4.14 -4.08 -4.17
C SER A 230 -2.70 -4.41 -4.59
N GLY A 231 -1.70 -3.91 -3.84
CA GLY A 231 -0.29 -4.12 -4.17
C GLY A 231 0.18 -3.31 -5.37
N HIS A 232 -0.46 -2.16 -5.59
CA HIS A 232 -0.26 -1.27 -6.72
C HIS A 232 0.71 -0.16 -6.34
N VAL A 233 1.66 0.12 -7.23
CA VAL A 233 2.54 1.30 -7.17
C VAL A 233 2.55 1.99 -8.53
N HIS A 234 2.27 3.29 -8.56
CA HIS A 234 2.33 4.17 -9.72
C HIS A 234 3.24 5.36 -9.43
N PHE A 235 4.09 5.71 -10.38
CA PHE A 235 4.68 7.05 -10.46
C PHE A 235 4.12 7.75 -11.69
N LEU A 236 3.14 8.63 -11.50
CA LEU A 236 2.46 9.32 -12.60
C LEU A 236 3.39 10.30 -13.33
N GLY A 237 4.41 10.82 -12.65
CA GLY A 237 5.41 11.74 -13.21
C GLY A 237 6.61 11.04 -13.84
N GLY A 238 6.62 9.71 -13.86
CA GLY A 238 7.76 8.89 -14.21
C GLY A 238 8.68 8.60 -13.04
N GLY A 239 9.70 7.82 -13.33
CA GLY A 239 10.63 7.26 -12.36
C GLY A 239 11.49 6.14 -12.92
N GLU A 240 12.09 5.40 -12.00
CA GLU A 240 12.96 4.26 -12.24
C GLU A 240 12.65 3.12 -11.26
N PHE A 241 12.86 1.89 -11.73
CA PHE A 241 12.94 0.69 -10.91
C PHE A 241 14.32 0.05 -11.08
N ASP A 242 14.94 -0.30 -9.96
CA ASP A 242 16.13 -1.12 -9.88
C ASP A 242 15.77 -2.49 -9.32
N PHE A 243 16.00 -3.52 -10.12
CA PHE A 243 15.79 -4.91 -9.73
C PHE A 243 17.13 -5.57 -9.40
N THR A 244 17.23 -6.22 -8.24
CA THR A 244 18.34 -7.13 -7.94
C THR A 244 17.97 -8.52 -8.43
N LEU A 245 18.78 -9.09 -9.33
CA LEU A 245 18.51 -10.40 -9.92
C LEU A 245 19.14 -11.55 -9.12
N GLU A 246 18.66 -12.78 -9.36
CA GLU A 246 19.11 -14.00 -8.67
C GLU A 246 20.63 -14.25 -8.77
N ASP A 247 21.23 -13.93 -9.91
CA ASP A 247 22.68 -14.04 -10.15
C ASP A 247 23.50 -12.88 -9.55
N GLY A 248 22.83 -11.95 -8.84
CA GLY A 248 23.43 -10.75 -8.26
C GLY A 248 23.59 -9.59 -9.24
N SER A 249 23.22 -9.78 -10.51
CA SER A 249 23.18 -8.70 -11.50
C SER A 249 22.01 -7.75 -11.26
N ARG A 250 21.92 -6.68 -12.06
CA ARG A 250 20.91 -5.63 -11.90
C ARG A 250 20.13 -5.44 -13.18
N ALA A 251 18.84 -5.18 -13.05
CA ALA A 251 18.05 -4.64 -14.14
C ALA A 251 17.53 -3.26 -13.74
N HIS A 252 17.95 -2.26 -14.48
CA HIS A 252 17.57 -0.86 -14.28
C HIS A 252 16.54 -0.47 -15.33
N PHE A 253 15.36 -0.07 -14.90
CA PHE A 253 14.24 0.27 -15.77
C PHE A 253 13.81 1.71 -15.53
N VAL A 254 14.00 2.56 -16.54
CA VAL A 254 13.76 4.01 -16.46
C VAL A 254 12.69 4.41 -17.46
N THR A 255 11.89 5.40 -17.07
CA THR A 255 10.89 6.02 -17.94
C THR A 255 11.35 7.37 -18.45
N GLU A 256 10.85 7.77 -19.60
CA GLU A 256 10.96 9.17 -20.02
C GLU A 256 10.25 10.09 -19.02
N LYS A 257 10.74 11.33 -18.87
CA LYS A 257 10.16 12.28 -17.91
C LYS A 257 8.69 12.55 -18.25
N GLY A 258 7.81 12.38 -17.25
CA GLY A 258 6.37 12.57 -17.40
C GLY A 258 5.63 11.35 -17.96
N THR A 259 6.34 10.25 -18.24
CA THR A 259 5.74 8.99 -18.67
C THR A 259 5.44 8.13 -17.46
N PRO A 260 4.18 7.69 -17.23
CA PRO A 260 3.85 6.94 -16.03
C PRO A 260 4.56 5.60 -15.94
N LEU A 261 5.07 5.30 -14.73
CA LEU A 261 5.69 4.02 -14.39
C LEU A 261 4.80 3.26 -13.43
N ARG A 262 4.44 2.02 -13.77
CA ARG A 262 3.52 1.18 -12.98
C ARG A 262 4.20 -0.09 -12.54
N LEU A 263 3.91 -0.53 -11.33
CA LEU A 263 4.23 -1.85 -10.83
C LEU A 263 2.94 -2.45 -10.26
N ASN A 264 2.55 -3.60 -10.82
CA ASN A 264 1.36 -4.33 -10.39
C ASN A 264 1.74 -5.74 -10.00
N ARG A 265 1.09 -6.25 -8.95
CA ARG A 265 1.11 -7.67 -8.63
C ARG A 265 0.40 -8.46 -9.74
N VAL A 266 0.95 -9.61 -10.07
CA VAL A 266 0.26 -10.66 -10.83
C VAL A 266 -0.08 -11.79 -9.86
N GLU A 267 -1.36 -12.14 -9.76
CA GLU A 267 -1.79 -13.27 -8.94
C GLU A 267 -1.55 -14.58 -9.70
N THR A 268 -0.60 -15.36 -9.20
CA THR A 268 -0.25 -16.66 -9.77
C THR A 268 -0.26 -17.71 -8.66
N ALA A 269 -0.74 -18.91 -8.95
CA ALA A 269 -0.80 -19.99 -7.97
C ALA A 269 0.62 -20.38 -7.51
N GLY A 270 1.00 -19.92 -6.31
CA GLY A 270 2.24 -20.32 -5.64
C GLY A 270 3.49 -19.48 -5.92
N ALA A 271 3.39 -18.39 -6.69
CA ALA A 271 4.53 -17.48 -6.93
C ALA A 271 4.09 -16.01 -6.83
N THR A 272 4.92 -15.18 -6.20
CA THR A 272 4.73 -13.73 -6.21
C THR A 272 5.37 -13.17 -7.47
N GLN A 273 4.52 -12.74 -8.41
CA GLN A 273 4.93 -12.15 -9.67
C GLN A 273 4.56 -10.66 -9.72
N PHE A 274 5.36 -9.91 -10.45
CA PHE A 274 5.21 -8.48 -10.64
C PHE A 274 5.33 -8.13 -12.11
N THR A 275 4.51 -7.18 -12.55
CA THR A 275 4.68 -6.53 -13.84
C THR A 275 5.06 -5.09 -13.62
N ALA A 276 6.28 -4.72 -14.03
CA ALA A 276 6.67 -3.32 -14.21
C ALA A 276 6.33 -2.90 -15.63
N HIS A 277 5.64 -1.77 -15.80
CA HIS A 277 5.12 -1.34 -17.08
C HIS A 277 5.29 0.15 -17.30
N VAL A 278 5.69 0.52 -18.51
CA VAL A 278 5.70 1.88 -19.02
C VAL A 278 4.92 1.95 -20.32
N ASP A 279 4.15 3.03 -20.48
CA ASP A 279 3.45 3.38 -21.71
C ASP A 279 3.76 4.84 -22.07
N GLY A 280 4.65 5.04 -23.04
CA GLY A 280 5.08 6.37 -23.50
C GLY A 280 6.61 6.60 -23.52
N GLY A 281 7.41 5.54 -23.51
CA GLY A 281 8.87 5.61 -23.63
C GLY A 281 9.58 5.16 -22.36
N GLY A 282 10.44 4.15 -22.49
CA GLY A 282 11.32 3.73 -21.41
C GLY A 282 12.50 2.88 -21.89
N THR A 283 13.47 2.75 -21.00
CA THR A 283 14.73 2.06 -21.22
C THR A 283 14.92 1.02 -20.13
N LEU A 284 15.09 -0.25 -20.52
CA LEU A 284 15.53 -1.32 -19.64
C LEU A 284 16.99 -1.63 -19.92
N THR A 285 17.84 -1.50 -18.92
CA THR A 285 19.24 -1.91 -18.95
C THR A 285 19.43 -3.13 -18.06
N LEU A 286 19.92 -4.23 -18.63
CA LEU A 286 20.37 -5.40 -17.89
C LEU A 286 21.89 -5.29 -17.74
N GLU A 287 22.36 -5.20 -16.51
CA GLU A 287 23.78 -5.26 -16.15
C GLU A 287 24.20 -6.72 -15.94
N GLY A 288 25.51 -7.00 -15.98
CA GLY A 288 26.05 -8.35 -15.78
C GLY A 288 27.12 -8.72 -16.80
N ASP A 289 27.38 -10.02 -16.94
CA ASP A 289 28.41 -10.56 -17.84
C ASP A 289 28.07 -10.32 -19.33
N ASP A 290 26.79 -10.16 -19.64
CA ASP A 290 26.29 -9.89 -20.98
C ASP A 290 25.26 -8.75 -20.92
N PRO A 291 25.73 -7.49 -20.91
CA PRO A 291 24.84 -6.36 -20.71
C PRO A 291 23.96 -6.09 -21.92
N TRP A 292 22.68 -5.82 -21.66
CA TRP A 292 21.70 -5.46 -22.67
C TRP A 292 21.07 -4.11 -22.35
N THR A 293 20.69 -3.37 -23.39
CA THR A 293 19.82 -2.20 -23.26
C THR A 293 18.68 -2.32 -24.26
N LEU A 294 17.46 -2.04 -23.80
CA LEU A 294 16.24 -2.13 -24.59
C LEU A 294 15.43 -0.85 -24.40
N GLU A 295 15.29 -0.08 -25.46
CA GLU A 295 14.46 1.13 -25.52
C GLU A 295 13.20 0.82 -26.31
N ALA A 296 12.04 1.20 -25.78
CA ALA A 296 10.76 1.00 -26.45
C ALA A 296 9.73 2.05 -26.00
N ARG A 297 8.68 2.25 -26.82
CA ARG A 297 7.54 3.10 -26.42
C ARG A 297 6.71 2.46 -25.32
N GLY A 298 6.40 1.18 -25.45
CA GLY A 298 5.81 0.40 -24.37
C GLY A 298 6.80 -0.68 -23.95
N LEU A 299 7.06 -0.80 -22.66
CA LEU A 299 7.92 -1.83 -22.09
C LEU A 299 7.23 -2.44 -20.88
N SER A 300 7.14 -3.76 -20.85
CA SER A 300 6.54 -4.53 -19.78
C SER A 300 7.51 -5.62 -19.32
N VAL A 301 7.94 -5.56 -18.07
CA VAL A 301 8.81 -6.57 -17.45
C VAL A 301 7.97 -7.41 -16.49
N LEU A 302 7.85 -8.71 -16.77
CA LEU A 302 7.33 -9.70 -15.84
C LEU A 302 8.50 -10.32 -15.07
N ALA A 303 8.47 -10.19 -13.75
CA ALA A 303 9.46 -10.78 -12.87
C ALA A 303 8.81 -11.60 -11.75
N SER A 304 9.47 -12.69 -11.38
CA SER A 304 9.11 -13.55 -10.25
C SER A 304 10.08 -13.33 -9.09
N ARG A 305 9.59 -13.42 -7.85
CA ARG A 305 10.48 -13.46 -6.69
C ARG A 305 11.27 -14.76 -6.63
N VAL A 306 12.57 -14.67 -6.39
CA VAL A 306 13.44 -15.82 -6.11
C VAL A 306 14.20 -15.55 -4.81
N GLY A 307 13.97 -16.36 -3.77
CA GLY A 307 14.56 -16.11 -2.45
C GLY A 307 13.96 -14.88 -1.74
N GLN A 308 14.76 -14.24 -0.88
CA GLN A 308 14.33 -13.10 -0.06
C GLN A 308 14.57 -11.75 -0.73
N ASP A 309 15.73 -11.56 -1.39
CA ASP A 309 16.19 -10.23 -1.85
C ASP A 309 16.49 -10.17 -3.35
N SER A 310 16.04 -11.19 -4.10
CA SER A 310 16.32 -11.29 -5.53
C SER A 310 15.06 -11.59 -6.34
N LEU A 311 15.13 -11.20 -7.60
CA LEU A 311 14.12 -11.44 -8.60
C LEU A 311 14.69 -12.23 -9.77
N GLN A 312 13.78 -12.80 -10.53
CA GLN A 312 14.05 -13.38 -11.82
C GLN A 312 13.19 -12.64 -12.85
N ILE A 313 13.81 -12.12 -13.90
CA ILE A 313 13.06 -11.65 -15.08
C ILE A 313 12.65 -12.86 -15.90
N ASP A 314 11.34 -13.07 -16.01
CA ASP A 314 10.76 -14.18 -16.78
C ASP A 314 10.50 -13.78 -18.21
N ARG A 315 10.01 -12.54 -18.41
CA ARG A 315 9.61 -12.04 -19.71
C ARG A 315 9.73 -10.53 -19.77
N VAL A 316 10.19 -10.02 -20.90
CA VAL A 316 10.08 -8.60 -21.27
C VAL A 316 9.31 -8.52 -22.58
N ASP A 317 8.19 -7.82 -22.58
CA ASP A 317 7.42 -7.53 -23.77
C ASP A 317 7.58 -6.05 -24.12
N THR A 318 7.71 -5.74 -25.40
CA THR A 318 7.77 -4.36 -25.89
C THR A 318 6.76 -4.12 -26.99
N SER A 319 6.39 -2.86 -27.16
CA SER A 319 5.50 -2.42 -28.24
C SER A 319 5.98 -1.11 -28.86
N GLY A 320 5.66 -0.94 -30.14
CA GLY A 320 6.09 0.21 -30.94
C GLY A 320 7.54 0.07 -31.41
N THR A 321 8.11 1.16 -31.90
CA THR A 321 9.51 1.16 -32.33
C THR A 321 10.43 0.80 -31.17
N ILE A 322 11.32 -0.17 -31.40
CA ILE A 322 12.30 -0.60 -30.42
C ILE A 322 13.73 -0.34 -30.89
N ARG A 323 14.63 -0.21 -29.92
CA ARG A 323 16.08 -0.28 -30.09
C ARG A 323 16.66 -1.19 -29.01
N ALA A 324 17.22 -2.31 -29.41
CA ALA A 324 17.95 -3.21 -28.50
C ALA A 324 19.45 -3.12 -28.79
N GLN A 325 20.27 -3.15 -27.75
CA GLN A 325 21.73 -3.11 -27.84
C GLN A 325 22.33 -4.21 -26.96
N ARG A 326 23.30 -4.94 -27.52
CA ARG A 326 24.13 -5.94 -26.81
C ARG A 326 25.58 -5.75 -27.21
N GLY A 327 26.40 -5.22 -26.31
CA GLY A 327 27.75 -4.77 -26.65
C GLY A 327 27.73 -3.73 -27.78
N SER A 328 28.41 -4.03 -28.89
CA SER A 328 28.43 -3.19 -30.11
C SER A 328 27.28 -3.47 -31.08
N ASN A 329 26.50 -4.54 -30.87
CA ASN A 329 25.42 -4.90 -31.78
C ASN A 329 24.16 -4.12 -31.44
N VAL A 330 23.53 -3.52 -32.46
CA VAL A 330 22.28 -2.77 -32.33
C VAL A 330 21.21 -3.39 -33.23
N PHE A 331 20.03 -3.59 -32.66
CA PHE A 331 18.86 -4.17 -33.32
C PHE A 331 17.68 -3.21 -33.22
N SER A 332 16.82 -3.19 -34.24
CA SER A 332 15.63 -2.32 -34.28
C SER A 332 14.46 -3.04 -34.93
N GLY A 333 13.24 -2.74 -34.52
CA GLY A 333 12.02 -3.38 -35.01
C GLY A 333 10.76 -2.66 -34.54
N SER A 334 9.60 -3.28 -34.75
CA SER A 334 8.28 -2.74 -34.32
C SER A 334 7.73 -3.38 -33.04
N GLY A 335 8.51 -4.28 -32.45
CA GLY A 335 8.29 -4.92 -31.17
C GLY A 335 9.37 -5.96 -30.90
N ALA A 336 9.52 -6.35 -29.65
CA ALA A 336 10.36 -7.45 -29.20
C ALA A 336 9.76 -8.14 -27.98
N LYS A 337 10.18 -9.39 -27.84
CA LYS A 337 9.90 -10.23 -26.70
C LYS A 337 11.19 -10.87 -26.25
N LEU A 338 11.56 -10.66 -24.99
CA LEU A 338 12.61 -11.41 -24.32
C LEU A 338 11.93 -12.44 -23.42
N VAL A 339 12.32 -13.71 -23.51
CA VAL A 339 11.76 -14.78 -22.69
C VAL A 339 12.88 -15.59 -22.08
N ARG A 340 12.80 -15.87 -20.77
CA ARG A 340 13.68 -16.86 -20.14
C ARG A 340 13.21 -18.26 -20.56
N LEU A 341 14.11 -19.04 -21.16
CA LEU A 341 13.84 -20.43 -21.53
C LEU A 341 14.23 -21.33 -20.35
N ALA A 342 13.36 -22.26 -19.97
CA ALA A 342 13.51 -23.07 -18.75
C ALA A 342 14.82 -23.90 -18.70
N ASP A 343 15.42 -24.17 -19.86
CA ASP A 343 16.64 -24.98 -20.01
C ASP A 343 17.89 -24.13 -20.32
N MET A 344 17.81 -22.80 -20.22
CA MET A 344 18.92 -21.89 -20.53
C MET A 344 19.16 -20.86 -19.43
N ASP A 345 20.43 -20.68 -19.06
CA ASP A 345 20.90 -19.54 -18.26
C ASP A 345 20.94 -18.29 -19.16
N GLY A 346 19.78 -17.73 -19.49
CA GLY A 346 19.70 -16.51 -20.31
C GLY A 346 18.30 -16.14 -20.79
N LEU A 347 18.18 -14.92 -21.33
CA LEU A 347 17.00 -14.42 -22.02
C LEU A 347 17.18 -14.60 -23.54
N ASP A 348 16.19 -15.18 -24.21
CA ASP A 348 16.13 -15.25 -25.66
C ASP A 348 15.37 -14.06 -26.23
N LEU A 349 15.97 -13.35 -27.19
CA LEU A 349 15.40 -12.16 -27.82
C LEU A 349 14.75 -12.50 -29.16
N SER A 350 13.44 -12.26 -29.25
CA SER A 350 12.68 -12.31 -30.49
C SER A 350 12.21 -10.92 -30.88
N ILE A 351 12.47 -10.47 -32.11
CA ILE A 351 12.04 -9.16 -32.64
C ILE A 351 10.93 -9.37 -33.67
N GLN A 352 9.78 -8.70 -33.49
CA GLN A 352 8.66 -8.72 -34.44
C GLN A 352 8.87 -7.71 -35.56
N ASP A 353 8.53 -8.14 -36.79
CA ASP A 353 8.68 -7.39 -38.04
C ASP A 353 9.99 -6.63 -38.07
N ASN A 354 11.07 -7.35 -38.38
CA ASN A 354 12.38 -6.78 -38.50
C ASN A 354 12.70 -6.47 -39.98
N PRO A 355 12.26 -5.32 -40.55
CA PRO A 355 12.66 -4.91 -41.89
C PRO A 355 14.18 -4.63 -41.97
N LYS A 356 14.86 -4.57 -40.82
CA LYS A 356 16.31 -4.44 -40.64
C LYS A 356 16.90 -5.62 -39.85
N ALA A 357 16.44 -6.85 -40.11
CA ALA A 357 17.25 -8.04 -39.81
C ALA A 357 18.51 -8.10 -40.70
N ALA A 358 18.82 -6.97 -41.32
CA ALA A 358 20.13 -6.40 -41.51
C ALA A 358 21.10 -6.61 -40.32
N ILE A 359 21.70 -7.79 -40.08
CA ILE A 359 22.67 -7.92 -38.96
C ILE A 359 23.81 -6.95 -39.27
N SER A 360 23.87 -5.84 -38.52
CA SER A 360 24.81 -4.76 -38.79
C SER A 360 26.00 -4.92 -37.85
N PHE A 361 27.10 -5.47 -38.36
CA PHE A 361 28.36 -5.55 -37.63
C PHE A 361 29.12 -4.23 -37.80
N GLU A 362 29.35 -3.50 -36.72
CA GLU A 362 30.40 -2.46 -36.70
C GLU A 362 31.73 -3.16 -36.39
N ASP A 363 32.64 -3.17 -37.36
CA ASP A 363 34.01 -3.64 -37.12
C ASP A 363 34.83 -2.59 -36.34
N SER A 364 36.04 -2.95 -35.91
CA SER A 364 36.94 -2.08 -35.14
C SER A 364 37.39 -0.80 -35.88
N THR A 365 36.92 -0.57 -37.10
CA THR A 365 37.15 0.65 -37.89
C THR A 365 35.93 1.59 -37.95
N GLY A 366 34.81 1.23 -37.31
CA GLY A 366 33.60 2.05 -37.29
C GLY A 366 32.78 2.02 -38.59
N GLN A 367 32.98 1.00 -39.44
CA GLN A 367 32.11 0.75 -40.58
C GLN A 367 31.02 -0.25 -40.23
N ALA A 368 29.75 0.19 -40.33
CA ALA A 368 28.60 -0.70 -40.24
C ALA A 368 28.45 -1.54 -41.52
N ARG A 369 28.47 -2.86 -41.39
CA ARG A 369 28.16 -3.82 -42.47
C ARG A 369 26.86 -4.53 -42.20
N THR A 370 25.89 -4.34 -43.08
CA THR A 370 24.52 -4.88 -43.02
C THR A 370 24.47 -6.24 -43.76
N VAL A 371 24.17 -7.34 -43.05
CA VAL A 371 23.98 -8.71 -43.61
C VAL A 371 22.51 -9.07 -43.74
#